data_AF-A0A9N7LRU4-F1
#
_entry.id   AF-A0A9N7LRU4-F1
#
_cell.length_a   1.000
_cell.length_b   1.000
_cell.length_c   1.000
_cell.angle_alpha   90.00
_cell.angle_beta   90.00
_cell.angle_gamma   90.00
#
_symmetry.space_group_name_H-M   'P 1'
#
loop_
_entity.id
_entity.type
_entity.pdbx_description
1 polymer ?
#
loop_
_entity_poly.entity_id
_entity_poly.type
_entity_poly.pdbx_seq_one_letter_code
_entity_poly.pdbx_strand_id
1 'polypeptide(L)'
;MRIRPELRTIAAFLAVAVLLVGGCGSGGRSGEGPASTSAVAPAGWPAALDDFTMVWTAEPGIDVTAWPAVVVRAYTESFLLASITRDDKYLYPGFAQSVDPNKSIHDPISTQFLWPKTDDPREPRWVGTQRDHILSVTTSGRDVTVIVCEYTFGVASESYLRGGWWRAHVVGPEPYSGIDKMRITMTAPVKPVAPLPAQQGPARAPSIDVFAGWRITSRQGGWFVAAGVGSDWPGAAEDRDTCLAKAPPHPDLVPGEEYDRSLFPTLPASPGWPSTSANA
;
A
#
# COMPACT_ATOMS: atom_id res chain seq x y z
N MET A 1 -19.47 57.57 27.49
CA MET A 1 -18.75 58.12 26.32
C MET A 1 -19.03 57.13 25.17
N ARG A 2 -20.11 57.21 24.36
CA ARG A 2 -20.57 58.28 23.44
C ARG A 2 -19.36 58.67 22.53
N ILE A 3 -19.32 58.52 21.20
CA ILE A 3 -20.28 58.74 20.09
C ILE A 3 -19.68 58.07 18.81
N ARG A 4 -20.38 57.12 18.17
CA ARG A 4 -21.02 57.10 16.81
C ARG A 4 -20.15 56.95 15.53
N PRO A 5 -20.68 56.21 14.52
CA PRO A 5 -20.14 56.02 13.17
C PRO A 5 -20.64 57.09 12.19
N GLU A 6 -20.05 57.20 11.00
CA GLU A 6 -20.60 57.99 9.88
C GLU A 6 -20.64 57.14 8.60
N LEU A 7 -21.86 56.93 8.12
CA LEU A 7 -22.21 56.56 6.74
C LEU A 7 -21.89 57.73 5.80
N ARG A 8 -21.65 57.45 4.52
CA ARG A 8 -22.25 58.24 3.43
C ARG A 8 -22.35 57.45 2.12
N THR A 9 -23.58 57.36 1.64
CA THR A 9 -24.09 56.75 0.40
C THR A 9 -24.25 57.83 -0.69
N ILE A 10 -24.57 57.40 -1.93
CA ILE A 10 -25.19 58.09 -3.09
C ILE A 10 -24.21 58.23 -4.29
N ALA A 11 -24.25 57.39 -5.34
CA ALA A 11 -25.19 57.29 -6.51
C ALA A 11 -24.98 58.43 -7.55
N ALA A 12 -25.09 58.31 -8.88
CA ALA A 12 -25.32 57.24 -9.86
C ALA A 12 -25.18 57.83 -11.31
N PHE A 13 -25.28 56.95 -12.32
CA PHE A 13 -25.66 57.15 -13.75
C PHE A 13 -24.64 57.64 -14.79
N LEU A 14 -24.39 56.82 -15.83
CA LEU A 14 -25.09 56.94 -17.13
C LEU A 14 -24.75 55.77 -18.08
N ALA A 15 -25.76 55.36 -18.83
CA ALA A 15 -25.80 54.22 -19.74
C ALA A 15 -25.44 54.61 -21.19
N VAL A 16 -24.96 53.64 -21.98
CA VAL A 16 -25.23 53.60 -23.43
C VAL A 16 -25.49 52.14 -23.84
N ALA A 17 -26.66 51.94 -24.43
CA ALA A 17 -27.10 50.70 -25.06
C ALA A 17 -26.80 50.75 -26.58
N VAL A 18 -26.42 49.63 -27.17
CA VAL A 18 -26.57 49.36 -28.61
C VAL A 18 -27.07 47.93 -28.82
N LEU A 19 -28.01 47.82 -29.78
CA LEU A 19 -28.98 46.77 -30.05
C LEU A 19 -28.45 45.55 -30.83
N LEU A 20 -28.88 44.37 -30.36
CA LEU A 20 -29.56 43.26 -31.05
C LEU A 20 -29.09 42.75 -32.44
N VAL A 21 -28.76 41.44 -32.50
CA VAL A 21 -29.30 40.51 -33.51
C VAL A 21 -29.66 39.19 -32.83
N GLY A 22 -30.88 38.70 -33.11
CA GLY A 22 -31.46 37.51 -32.49
C GLY A 22 -31.11 36.19 -33.19
N GLY A 23 -31.34 35.10 -32.44
CA GLY A 23 -31.42 33.73 -32.94
C GLY A 23 -32.23 32.90 -31.95
N CYS A 24 -33.51 32.70 -32.24
CA CYS A 24 -34.37 31.72 -31.57
C CYS A 24 -34.03 30.32 -32.10
N GLY A 25 -33.72 29.38 -31.21
CA GLY A 25 -33.68 27.95 -31.48
C GLY A 25 -34.17 27.19 -30.25
N SER A 26 -35.32 26.55 -30.39
CA SER A 26 -36.16 25.98 -29.34
C SER A 26 -35.60 24.70 -28.71
N GLY A 27 -35.83 24.55 -27.40
CA GLY A 27 -36.22 23.28 -26.77
C GLY A 27 -35.11 22.31 -26.37
N GLY A 28 -35.00 22.04 -25.06
CA GLY A 28 -34.22 20.90 -24.59
C GLY A 28 -33.95 20.93 -23.08
N ARG A 29 -34.91 20.45 -22.30
CA ARG A 29 -34.69 20.06 -20.89
C ARG A 29 -33.81 18.80 -20.91
N SER A 30 -32.55 18.89 -20.51
CA SER A 30 -31.64 17.76 -20.32
C SER A 30 -30.49 18.29 -19.45
N GLY A 31 -30.46 17.99 -18.16
CA GLY A 31 -29.97 16.72 -17.66
C GLY A 31 -28.73 17.06 -16.85
N GLU A 32 -28.86 16.94 -15.53
CA GLU A 32 -27.75 17.03 -14.59
C GLU A 32 -26.70 16.00 -15.03
N GLY A 33 -25.59 16.48 -15.60
CA GLY A 33 -24.48 15.62 -15.95
C GLY A 33 -23.92 15.02 -14.66
N PRO A 34 -23.56 13.72 -14.62
CA PRO A 34 -22.92 13.16 -13.45
C PRO A 34 -21.65 13.95 -13.19
N ALA A 35 -21.53 14.45 -11.95
CA ALA A 35 -20.28 14.99 -11.46
C ALA A 35 -19.18 13.98 -11.79
N SER A 36 -18.27 14.38 -12.68
CA SER A 36 -17.08 13.61 -12.95
C SER A 36 -16.30 13.59 -11.65
N THR A 37 -16.39 12.49 -10.92
CA THR A 37 -15.51 12.21 -9.80
C THR A 37 -14.11 12.25 -10.39
N SER A 38 -13.36 13.32 -10.12
CA SER A 38 -11.94 13.36 -10.43
C SER A 38 -11.32 12.12 -9.79
N ALA A 39 -11.00 11.12 -10.61
CA ALA A 39 -10.19 10.01 -10.17
C ALA A 39 -8.88 10.62 -9.68
N VAL A 40 -8.65 10.57 -8.37
CA VAL A 40 -7.37 10.93 -7.78
C VAL A 40 -6.34 10.04 -8.49
N ALA A 41 -5.41 10.66 -9.21
CA ALA A 41 -4.33 9.92 -9.85
C ALA A 41 -3.63 9.07 -8.76
N PRO A 42 -3.24 7.82 -9.06
CA PRO A 42 -2.48 7.02 -8.10
C PRO A 42 -1.27 7.85 -7.68
N ALA A 43 -1.03 8.02 -6.37
CA ALA A 43 0.02 8.91 -5.90
C ALA A 43 1.44 8.46 -6.30
N GLY A 44 1.57 7.33 -6.99
CA GLY A 44 2.82 6.73 -7.40
C GLY A 44 3.64 6.27 -6.20
N TRP A 45 4.94 6.09 -6.42
CA TRP A 45 5.87 5.79 -5.33
C TRP A 45 6.16 7.05 -4.50
N PRO A 46 6.16 6.99 -3.15
CA PRO A 46 6.48 8.16 -2.33
C PRO A 46 7.92 8.63 -2.53
N ALA A 47 8.13 9.93 -2.79
CA ALA A 47 9.47 10.52 -2.90
C ALA A 47 10.31 10.34 -1.61
N ALA A 48 9.66 10.33 -0.44
CA ALA A 48 10.34 10.07 0.84
C ALA A 48 10.95 8.66 0.92
N LEU A 49 10.55 7.75 0.02
CA LEU A 49 10.99 6.35 -0.05
C LEU A 49 11.83 6.09 -1.32
N ASP A 50 12.46 7.11 -1.90
CA ASP A 50 13.26 6.93 -3.11
C ASP A 50 14.44 5.97 -2.93
N ASP A 51 14.98 5.89 -1.71
CA ASP A 51 16.05 4.98 -1.30
C ASP A 51 15.53 3.65 -0.73
N PHE A 52 14.24 3.36 -0.87
CA PHE A 52 13.60 2.13 -0.42
C PHE A 52 12.98 1.38 -1.61
N THR A 53 12.88 0.07 -1.51
CA THR A 53 12.28 -0.80 -2.52
C THR A 53 11.79 -2.12 -1.90
N MET A 54 11.02 -2.87 -2.68
CA MET A 54 10.50 -4.18 -2.31
C MET A 54 10.85 -5.19 -3.41
N VAL A 55 11.27 -6.38 -3.00
CA VAL A 55 11.62 -7.50 -3.90
C VAL A 55 10.85 -8.73 -3.50
N TRP A 56 10.23 -9.39 -4.48
CA TRP A 56 9.40 -10.56 -4.30
C TRP A 56 10.00 -11.79 -4.94
N THR A 57 9.90 -12.90 -4.23
CA THR A 57 10.19 -14.25 -4.71
C THR A 57 9.08 -15.19 -4.26
N ALA A 58 9.10 -16.45 -4.70
CA ALA A 58 8.15 -17.46 -4.24
C ALA A 58 8.72 -18.87 -4.35
N GLU A 59 8.06 -19.83 -3.71
CA GLU A 59 8.35 -21.24 -3.90
C GLU A 59 8.13 -21.69 -5.36
N PRO A 60 8.81 -22.76 -5.81
CA PRO A 60 8.61 -23.31 -7.14
C PRO A 60 7.13 -23.60 -7.44
N GLY A 61 6.68 -23.18 -8.63
CA GLY A 61 5.30 -23.37 -9.08
C GLY A 61 4.35 -22.21 -8.71
N ILE A 62 4.82 -21.20 -7.98
CA ILE A 62 4.07 -19.98 -7.70
C ILE A 62 4.58 -18.85 -8.61
N ASP A 63 3.71 -18.32 -9.47
CA ASP A 63 4.02 -17.18 -10.32
C ASP A 63 3.71 -15.87 -9.59
N VAL A 64 4.75 -15.12 -9.19
CA VAL A 64 4.65 -13.81 -8.52
C VAL A 64 4.09 -12.70 -9.41
N THR A 65 3.96 -12.91 -10.71
CA THR A 65 3.49 -11.93 -11.70
C THR A 65 2.04 -12.16 -12.15
N ALA A 66 1.40 -13.23 -11.67
CA ALA A 66 0.02 -13.58 -11.98
C ALA A 66 -0.86 -13.62 -10.71
N TRP A 67 -2.18 -13.67 -10.90
CA TRP A 67 -3.08 -13.95 -9.79
C TRP A 67 -2.90 -15.38 -9.29
N PRO A 68 -2.99 -15.63 -7.97
CA PRO A 68 -3.37 -14.67 -6.91
C PRO A 68 -2.22 -13.85 -6.32
N ALA A 69 -0.95 -14.16 -6.63
CA ALA A 69 0.21 -13.50 -6.04
C ALA A 69 0.23 -11.98 -6.25
N VAL A 70 -0.21 -11.51 -7.41
CA VAL A 70 -0.35 -10.08 -7.72
C VAL A 70 -1.21 -9.32 -6.71
N VAL A 71 -2.31 -9.92 -6.24
CA VAL A 71 -3.21 -9.30 -5.26
C VAL A 71 -2.51 -9.17 -3.91
N VAL A 72 -1.77 -10.20 -3.51
CA VAL A 72 -0.96 -10.20 -2.27
C VAL A 72 0.10 -9.13 -2.33
N ARG A 73 0.87 -9.07 -3.42
CA ARG A 73 1.91 -8.07 -3.64
C ARG A 73 1.33 -6.66 -3.54
N ALA A 74 0.27 -6.40 -4.30
CA ALA A 74 -0.39 -5.10 -4.32
C ALA A 74 -0.90 -4.70 -2.93
N TYR A 75 -1.52 -5.63 -2.21
CA TYR A 75 -2.03 -5.38 -0.86
C TYR A 75 -0.90 -5.09 0.14
N THR A 76 0.13 -5.94 0.20
CA THR A 76 1.25 -5.79 1.14
C THR A 76 2.03 -4.51 0.87
N GLU A 77 2.41 -4.25 -0.39
CA GLU A 77 3.15 -3.04 -0.77
C GLU A 77 2.34 -1.78 -0.46
N SER A 78 1.06 -1.75 -0.86
CA SER A 78 0.14 -0.64 -0.58
C SER A 78 -0.02 -0.37 0.93
N PHE A 79 -0.20 -1.44 1.72
CA PHE A 79 -0.32 -1.35 3.17
C PHE A 79 0.97 -0.76 3.78
N LEU A 80 2.13 -1.25 3.34
CA LEU A 80 3.44 -0.80 3.82
C LEU A 80 3.64 0.69 3.53
N LEU A 81 3.44 1.12 2.28
CA LEU A 81 3.64 2.51 1.86
C LEU A 81 2.75 3.47 2.66
N ALA A 82 1.46 3.17 2.79
CA ALA A 82 0.54 3.98 3.57
C ALA A 82 0.90 3.99 5.07
N SER A 83 1.39 2.88 5.62
CA SER A 83 1.83 2.80 7.02
C SER A 83 3.05 3.67 7.29
N ILE A 84 4.08 3.62 6.43
CA ILE A 84 5.31 4.40 6.59
C ILE A 84 5.02 5.90 6.42
N THR A 85 4.25 6.25 5.39
CA THR A 85 3.99 7.64 5.03
C THR A 85 2.88 8.30 5.84
N ARG A 86 2.03 7.51 6.51
CA ARG A 86 0.80 7.94 7.20
C ARG A 86 -0.17 8.66 6.26
N ASP A 87 -0.27 8.19 5.02
CA ASP A 87 -1.07 8.85 3.99
C ASP A 87 -1.71 7.84 3.04
N ASP A 88 -3.04 7.71 3.14
CA ASP A 88 -3.84 6.79 2.32
C ASP A 88 -3.75 7.09 0.82
N LYS A 89 -3.26 8.26 0.41
CA LYS A 89 -3.05 8.54 -1.02
C LYS A 89 -2.09 7.55 -1.69
N TYR A 90 -1.20 6.92 -0.92
CA TYR A 90 -0.26 5.91 -1.40
C TYR A 90 -0.84 4.49 -1.44
N LEU A 91 -2.11 4.33 -1.07
CA LEU A 91 -2.81 3.09 -1.34
C LEU A 91 -2.91 2.87 -2.85
N TYR A 92 -2.62 1.66 -3.31
CA TYR A 92 -2.66 1.31 -4.72
C TYR A 92 -4.11 1.38 -5.27
N PRO A 93 -4.28 1.65 -6.58
CA PRO A 93 -5.60 1.68 -7.19
C PRO A 93 -6.36 0.37 -6.93
N GLY A 94 -7.63 0.48 -6.53
CA GLY A 94 -8.48 -0.67 -6.19
C GLY A 94 -8.43 -1.09 -4.72
N PHE A 95 -7.45 -0.64 -3.92
CA PHE A 95 -7.30 -1.08 -2.52
C PHE A 95 -8.60 -0.86 -1.71
N ALA A 96 -9.15 0.34 -1.73
CA ALA A 96 -10.37 0.67 -0.98
C ALA A 96 -11.58 -0.17 -1.40
N GLN A 97 -11.66 -0.53 -2.68
CA GLN A 97 -12.70 -1.36 -3.27
C GLN A 97 -12.44 -2.86 -3.13
N SER A 98 -11.27 -3.26 -2.62
CA SER A 98 -10.86 -4.66 -2.50
C SER A 98 -10.61 -5.10 -1.06
N VAL A 99 -10.41 -4.20 -0.12
CA VAL A 99 -10.11 -4.55 1.28
C VAL A 99 -11.33 -4.33 2.16
N ASP A 100 -11.70 -5.31 2.98
CA ASP A 100 -12.74 -5.12 4.01
C ASP A 100 -12.26 -4.12 5.09
N PRO A 101 -13.14 -3.30 5.68
CA PRO A 101 -12.75 -2.40 6.77
C PRO A 101 -12.30 -3.18 8.01
N ASN A 102 -11.40 -2.58 8.81
CA ASN A 102 -10.99 -3.12 10.10
C ASN A 102 -12.20 -3.40 10.99
N LYS A 103 -12.20 -4.59 11.60
CA LYS A 103 -13.21 -5.03 12.56
C LYS A 103 -12.82 -4.66 13.99
N SER A 104 -13.74 -4.87 14.94
CA SER A 104 -13.53 -4.53 16.34
C SER A 104 -12.59 -5.52 17.03
N ILE A 105 -12.10 -5.17 18.22
CA ILE A 105 -11.26 -6.07 19.04
C ILE A 105 -11.98 -7.37 19.45
N HIS A 106 -13.31 -7.44 19.31
CA HIS A 106 -14.12 -8.61 19.63
C HIS A 106 -14.29 -9.58 18.45
N ASP A 107 -13.90 -9.16 17.24
CA ASP A 107 -13.90 -9.99 16.04
C ASP A 107 -12.61 -10.82 15.95
N PRO A 108 -12.52 -11.85 15.08
CA PRO A 108 -11.28 -12.59 14.88
C PRO A 108 -10.11 -11.65 14.55
N ILE A 109 -8.96 -11.87 15.17
CA ILE A 109 -7.76 -11.02 15.06
C ILE A 109 -7.38 -10.73 13.61
N SER A 110 -7.59 -11.73 12.73
CA SER A 110 -7.30 -11.67 11.31
C SER A 110 -8.13 -10.65 10.53
N THR A 111 -9.19 -10.13 11.13
CA THR A 111 -10.07 -9.11 10.52
C THR A 111 -9.86 -7.72 11.12
N GLN A 112 -9.01 -7.58 12.14
CA GLN A 112 -8.83 -6.33 12.88
C GLN A 112 -7.81 -5.38 12.24
N PHE A 113 -6.92 -5.88 11.37
CA PHE A 113 -5.76 -5.15 10.84
C PHE A 113 -5.63 -5.24 9.31
N LEU A 114 -6.75 -5.07 8.63
CA LEU A 114 -6.85 -5.05 7.17
C LEU A 114 -6.41 -3.72 6.52
N TRP A 115 -6.58 -2.61 7.25
CA TRP A 115 -6.20 -1.27 6.82
C TRP A 115 -5.00 -0.76 7.61
N PRO A 116 -4.08 -0.03 6.96
CA PRO A 116 -2.94 0.58 7.63
C PRO A 116 -3.41 1.63 8.64
N LYS A 117 -2.72 1.70 9.78
CA LYS A 117 -2.92 2.79 10.74
C LYS A 117 -2.15 4.01 10.26
N THR A 118 -2.86 5.10 10.01
CA THR A 118 -2.27 6.36 9.53
C THR A 118 -2.29 7.47 10.59
N ASP A 119 -2.73 7.16 11.81
CA ASP A 119 -2.86 8.08 12.95
C ASP A 119 -1.70 8.04 13.96
N ASP A 120 -0.86 7.01 13.92
CA ASP A 120 0.35 6.90 14.75
C ASP A 120 1.48 7.87 14.28
N PRO A 121 2.52 8.13 15.09
CA PRO A 121 3.64 9.00 14.70
C PRO A 121 4.30 8.57 13.39
N ARG A 122 4.74 9.53 12.55
CA ARG A 122 5.45 9.20 11.31
C ARG A 122 6.71 8.38 11.61
N GLU A 123 6.92 7.36 10.80
CA GLU A 123 8.17 6.61 10.82
C GLU A 123 9.34 7.52 10.38
N PRO A 124 10.56 7.28 10.90
CA PRO A 124 11.75 7.89 10.32
C PRO A 124 11.88 7.46 8.85
N ARG A 125 12.73 8.14 8.08
CA ARG A 125 12.94 7.78 6.67
C ARG A 125 13.45 6.33 6.57
N TRP A 126 12.78 5.49 5.77
CA TRP A 126 13.20 4.12 5.49
C TRP A 126 14.15 4.08 4.28
N VAL A 127 15.11 3.15 4.33
CA VAL A 127 16.04 2.87 3.22
C VAL A 127 16.30 1.37 3.08
N GLY A 128 16.82 1.00 1.93
CA GLY A 128 17.25 -0.37 1.63
C GLY A 128 16.21 -1.16 0.88
N THR A 129 16.15 -2.46 1.15
CA THR A 129 15.30 -3.39 0.40
C THR A 129 14.60 -4.35 1.34
N GLN A 130 13.27 -4.23 1.40
CA GLN A 130 12.45 -5.29 1.97
C GLN A 130 12.38 -6.45 0.97
N ARG A 131 12.50 -7.67 1.47
CA ARG A 131 12.32 -8.87 0.65
C ARG A 131 11.14 -9.66 1.16
N ASP A 132 10.28 -10.07 0.25
CA ASP A 132 9.12 -10.88 0.54
C ASP A 132 9.19 -12.19 -0.27
N HIS A 133 8.78 -13.29 0.34
CA HIS A 133 8.79 -14.60 -0.28
C HIS A 133 7.44 -15.29 -0.09
N ILE A 134 6.72 -15.56 -1.19
CA ILE A 134 5.46 -16.29 -1.12
C ILE A 134 5.76 -17.77 -0.89
N LEU A 135 5.48 -18.23 0.33
CA LEU A 135 5.75 -19.59 0.78
C LEU A 135 4.70 -20.57 0.27
N SER A 136 3.42 -20.20 0.32
CA SER A 136 2.35 -21.09 -0.12
C SER A 136 1.12 -20.32 -0.58
N VAL A 137 0.38 -20.96 -1.50
CA VAL A 137 -0.93 -20.50 -1.96
C VAL A 137 -1.88 -21.68 -1.86
N THR A 138 -2.86 -21.60 -0.96
CA THR A 138 -3.86 -22.65 -0.74
C THR A 138 -5.23 -22.14 -1.16
N THR A 139 -5.92 -22.88 -2.02
CA THR A 139 -7.25 -22.51 -2.53
C THR A 139 -8.33 -23.47 -2.01
N SER A 140 -9.43 -22.93 -1.52
CA SER A 140 -10.63 -23.64 -1.11
C SER A 140 -11.87 -22.96 -1.72
N GLY A 141 -12.40 -23.54 -2.79
CA GLY A 141 -13.45 -22.88 -3.57
C GLY A 141 -12.96 -21.56 -4.18
N ARG A 142 -13.53 -20.43 -3.74
CA ARG A 142 -13.08 -19.09 -4.13
C ARG A 142 -12.12 -18.45 -3.13
N ASP A 143 -11.97 -19.03 -1.94
CA ASP A 143 -11.10 -18.48 -0.92
C ASP A 143 -9.67 -18.96 -1.16
N VAL A 144 -8.74 -18.03 -1.08
CA VAL A 144 -7.31 -18.24 -1.27
C VAL A 144 -6.60 -17.71 -0.05
N THR A 145 -5.83 -18.57 0.61
CA THR A 145 -4.93 -18.21 1.71
C THR A 145 -3.51 -18.24 1.20
N VAL A 146 -2.76 -17.18 1.45
CA VAL A 146 -1.36 -17.04 1.08
C VAL A 146 -0.53 -16.82 2.33
N ILE A 147 0.55 -17.59 2.46
CA ILE A 147 1.59 -17.37 3.46
C ILE A 147 2.76 -16.68 2.79
N VAL A 148 3.22 -15.57 3.36
CA VAL A 148 4.35 -14.78 2.88
C VAL A 148 5.37 -14.65 3.99
N CYS A 149 6.64 -14.89 3.70
CA CYS A 149 7.74 -14.55 4.58
C CYS A 149 8.18 -13.12 4.30
N GLU A 150 8.26 -12.31 5.34
CA GLU A 150 8.74 -10.93 5.27
C GLU A 150 10.13 -10.85 5.88
N TYR A 151 11.05 -10.23 5.15
CA TYR A 151 12.45 -10.08 5.55
C TYR A 151 12.83 -8.61 5.58
N THR A 152 13.05 -8.09 6.78
CA THR A 152 13.33 -6.67 7.04
C THR A 152 14.80 -6.40 7.39
N PHE A 153 15.65 -7.43 7.49
CA PHE A 153 17.10 -7.26 7.73
C PHE A 153 17.85 -6.49 6.63
N GLY A 154 17.22 -6.29 5.45
CA GLY A 154 17.74 -5.44 4.38
C GLY A 154 17.27 -3.98 4.45
N VAL A 155 16.51 -3.63 5.49
CA VAL A 155 15.85 -2.33 5.67
C VAL A 155 16.37 -1.67 6.95
N ALA A 156 16.48 -0.34 6.90
CA ALA A 156 16.78 0.46 8.07
C ALA A 156 16.01 1.77 8.07
N SER A 157 15.88 2.36 9.26
CA SER A 157 15.38 3.72 9.43
C SER A 157 16.50 4.66 9.85
N GLU A 158 16.40 5.92 9.44
CA GLU A 158 17.30 6.96 9.91
C GLU A 158 17.22 7.09 11.45
N SER A 159 18.37 7.13 12.10
CA SER A 159 18.43 7.23 13.55
C SER A 159 17.98 8.61 14.03
N TYR A 160 17.09 8.60 15.04
CA TYR A 160 16.74 9.80 15.80
C TYR A 160 17.86 10.31 16.72
N LEU A 161 18.86 9.47 17.03
CA LEU A 161 19.94 9.81 17.97
C LEU A 161 21.12 10.48 17.26
N ARG A 162 21.41 10.04 16.03
CA ARG A 162 22.59 10.47 15.29
C ARG A 162 22.31 10.54 13.79
N GLY A 163 22.32 11.77 13.25
CA GLY A 163 22.14 11.99 11.81
C GLY A 163 23.18 11.23 10.98
N GLY A 164 22.73 10.64 9.86
CA GLY A 164 23.57 9.83 8.98
C GLY A 164 23.78 8.37 9.41
N TRP A 165 23.23 7.96 10.56
CA TRP A 165 23.27 6.58 11.05
C TRP A 165 21.91 5.90 10.92
N TRP A 166 21.93 4.58 10.76
CA TRP A 166 20.77 3.80 10.35
C TRP A 166 20.50 2.68 11.34
N ARG A 167 19.28 2.63 11.88
CA ARG A 167 18.85 1.56 12.78
C ARG A 167 18.17 0.47 11.95
N ALA A 168 18.75 -0.72 11.97
CA ALA A 168 18.26 -1.87 11.23
C ALA A 168 16.86 -2.30 11.70
N HIS A 169 16.03 -2.80 10.79
CA HIS A 169 14.71 -3.38 11.11
C HIS A 169 14.83 -4.85 11.50
N VAL A 170 15.76 -5.14 12.39
CA VAL A 170 15.94 -6.46 12.99
C VAL A 170 15.42 -6.39 14.42
N VAL A 171 14.23 -6.96 14.63
CA VAL A 171 13.54 -6.98 15.92
C VAL A 171 13.18 -8.41 16.28
N GLY A 172 13.07 -8.66 17.59
CA GLY A 172 12.81 -9.99 18.12
C GLY A 172 14.09 -10.76 18.46
N PRO A 173 13.95 -11.93 19.10
CA PRO A 173 15.08 -12.77 19.45
C PRO A 173 15.61 -13.52 18.23
N GLU A 174 16.92 -13.78 18.23
CA GLU A 174 17.51 -14.80 17.37
C GLU A 174 16.80 -16.16 17.57
N PRO A 175 16.61 -16.96 16.51
CA PRO A 175 17.09 -16.75 15.14
C PRO A 175 16.13 -15.95 14.22
N TYR A 176 15.06 -15.34 14.74
CA TYR A 176 13.99 -14.73 13.93
C TYR A 176 14.15 -13.23 13.71
N SER A 177 15.33 -12.68 14.02
CA SER A 177 15.57 -11.24 14.01
C SER A 177 15.41 -10.67 12.60
N GLY A 178 14.39 -9.82 12.41
CA GLY A 178 14.05 -9.27 11.08
C GLY A 178 13.44 -10.28 10.10
N ILE A 179 12.87 -11.37 10.62
CA ILE A 179 12.13 -12.39 9.88
C ILE A 179 10.73 -12.51 10.48
N ASP A 180 9.72 -12.20 9.68
CA ASP A 180 8.32 -12.38 10.04
C ASP A 180 7.57 -13.15 8.94
N LYS A 181 6.28 -13.37 9.20
CA LYS A 181 5.35 -14.09 8.35
C LYS A 181 4.05 -13.31 8.28
N MET A 182 3.42 -13.33 7.12
CA MET A 182 2.09 -12.81 6.90
C MET A 182 1.18 -13.94 6.43
N ARG A 183 -0.04 -13.95 6.95
CA ARG A 183 -1.13 -14.77 6.42
C ARG A 183 -2.21 -13.87 5.87
N ILE A 184 -2.44 -13.96 4.58
CA ILE A 184 -3.41 -13.12 3.87
C ILE A 184 -4.46 -14.03 3.27
N THR A 185 -5.72 -13.79 3.61
CA THR A 185 -6.87 -14.49 3.01
C THR A 185 -7.61 -13.54 2.09
N MET A 186 -7.96 -14.05 0.92
CA MET A 186 -8.71 -13.32 -0.09
C MET A 186 -9.76 -14.21 -0.75
N THR A 187 -10.76 -13.59 -1.37
CA THR A 187 -11.79 -14.27 -2.14
C THR A 187 -11.73 -13.83 -3.60
N ALA A 188 -11.68 -14.80 -4.51
CA ALA A 188 -11.71 -14.58 -5.96
C ALA A 188 -13.07 -13.99 -6.41
N PRO A 189 -13.09 -13.16 -7.47
CA PRO A 189 -14.32 -12.57 -7.99
C PRO A 189 -15.33 -13.65 -8.41
N VAL A 190 -16.63 -13.38 -8.20
CA VAL A 190 -17.72 -14.33 -8.56
C VAL A 190 -17.77 -14.56 -10.07
N LYS A 191 -17.58 -13.49 -10.84
CA LYS A 191 -17.53 -13.56 -12.30
C LYS A 191 -16.07 -13.70 -12.73
N PRO A 192 -15.75 -14.62 -13.65
CA PRO A 192 -14.41 -14.69 -14.22
C PRO A 192 -14.02 -13.34 -14.81
N VAL A 193 -12.86 -12.85 -14.41
CA VAL A 193 -12.24 -11.65 -14.98
C VAL A 193 -11.16 -12.12 -15.95
N ALA A 194 -11.02 -11.42 -17.07
CA ALA A 194 -9.92 -11.70 -18.00
C ALA A 194 -8.59 -11.57 -17.23
N PRO A 195 -7.66 -12.53 -17.37
CA PRO A 195 -6.35 -12.42 -16.75
C PRO A 195 -5.66 -11.12 -17.17
N LEU A 196 -5.09 -10.40 -16.20
CA LEU A 196 -4.19 -9.31 -16.51
C LEU A 196 -2.93 -9.86 -17.20
N PRO A 197 -2.27 -9.08 -18.07
CA PRO A 197 -0.90 -9.37 -18.48
C PRO A 197 -0.01 -9.58 -17.26
N ALA A 198 1.12 -10.27 -17.43
CA ALA A 198 2.09 -10.47 -16.36
C ALA A 198 2.44 -9.13 -15.69
N GLN A 199 2.22 -9.02 -14.39
CA GLN A 199 2.44 -7.81 -13.60
C GLN A 199 3.91 -7.73 -13.18
N GLN A 200 4.72 -7.37 -14.18
CA GLN A 200 6.15 -7.18 -14.08
C GLN A 200 6.59 -5.96 -14.88
N GLY A 201 7.66 -5.31 -14.43
CA GLY A 201 8.25 -4.17 -15.11
C GLY A 201 9.17 -3.38 -14.18
N PRO A 202 9.65 -2.21 -14.62
CA PRO A 202 10.58 -1.40 -13.84
C PRO A 202 9.90 -0.48 -12.82
N ALA A 203 8.57 -0.32 -12.86
CA ALA A 203 7.88 0.62 -11.98
C ALA A 203 7.81 0.08 -10.54
N ARG A 204 7.87 0.97 -9.55
CA ARG A 204 7.80 0.58 -8.12
C ARG A 204 6.36 0.49 -7.58
N ALA A 205 5.39 1.03 -8.31
CA ALA A 205 3.97 0.95 -7.98
C ALA A 205 3.14 0.71 -9.25
N PRO A 206 1.99 0.01 -9.15
CA PRO A 206 1.08 -0.18 -10.27
C PRO A 206 0.34 1.12 -10.59
N SER A 207 0.09 1.34 -11.88
CA SER A 207 -0.70 2.48 -12.36
C SER A 207 -2.20 2.17 -12.56
N ILE A 208 -2.59 0.91 -12.39
CA ILE A 208 -3.97 0.41 -12.62
C ILE A 208 -4.45 -0.39 -11.40
N ASP A 209 -5.75 -0.64 -11.35
CA ASP A 209 -6.33 -1.60 -10.40
C ASP A 209 -5.91 -3.02 -10.78
N VAL A 210 -5.02 -3.59 -9.97
CA VAL A 210 -4.51 -4.97 -10.10
C VAL A 210 -5.25 -5.96 -9.20
N PHE A 211 -6.16 -5.46 -8.35
CA PHE A 211 -7.02 -6.29 -7.51
C PHE A 211 -8.18 -6.87 -8.32
N ALA A 212 -8.68 -6.15 -9.32
CA ALA A 212 -9.64 -6.64 -10.32
C ALA A 212 -10.81 -7.48 -9.74
N GLY A 213 -11.41 -6.99 -8.66
CA GLY A 213 -12.56 -7.61 -8.01
C GLY A 213 -12.24 -8.73 -7.01
N TRP A 214 -10.97 -9.06 -6.79
CA TRP A 214 -10.54 -9.83 -5.62
C TRP A 214 -10.82 -9.05 -4.34
N ARG A 215 -11.15 -9.77 -3.26
CA ARG A 215 -11.43 -9.20 -1.95
C ARG A 215 -10.45 -9.69 -0.90
N ILE A 216 -9.72 -8.82 -0.21
CA ILE A 216 -8.94 -9.17 0.98
C ILE A 216 -9.89 -9.21 2.17
N THR A 217 -9.96 -10.37 2.83
CA THR A 217 -10.91 -10.65 3.91
C THR A 217 -10.21 -10.91 5.24
N SER A 218 -8.92 -11.26 5.21
CA SER A 218 -8.12 -11.43 6.43
C SER A 218 -6.64 -11.12 6.22
N ARG A 219 -6.00 -10.55 7.25
CA ARG A 219 -4.56 -10.35 7.36
C ARG A 219 -4.09 -10.61 8.79
N GLN A 220 -2.99 -11.34 8.93
CA GLN A 220 -2.24 -11.48 10.17
C GLN A 220 -0.74 -11.35 9.91
N GLY A 221 -0.01 -10.82 10.89
CA GLY A 221 1.46 -10.78 10.90
C GLY A 221 2.09 -9.76 9.95
N GLY A 222 3.43 -9.80 9.90
CA GLY A 222 4.28 -8.81 9.25
C GLY A 222 4.57 -7.61 10.16
N TRP A 223 5.57 -6.82 9.79
CA TRP A 223 6.19 -5.75 10.58
C TRP A 223 5.17 -4.81 11.24
N PHE A 224 4.24 -4.28 10.46
CA PHE A 224 3.22 -3.34 10.97
C PHE A 224 2.04 -4.01 11.70
N VAL A 225 1.93 -5.34 11.66
CA VAL A 225 0.81 -6.12 12.25
C VAL A 225 1.35 -7.31 13.05
N ALA A 226 2.54 -7.18 13.64
CA ALA A 226 3.16 -8.25 14.43
C ALA A 226 2.28 -8.68 15.62
N ALA A 227 1.57 -7.72 16.23
CA ALA A 227 0.59 -7.98 17.30
C ALA A 227 -0.72 -8.62 16.81
N GLY A 228 -0.95 -8.68 15.49
CA GLY A 228 -2.15 -9.21 14.86
C GLY A 228 -2.09 -10.69 14.51
N VAL A 229 -1.24 -11.46 15.18
CA VAL A 229 -1.21 -12.93 15.08
C VAL A 229 -1.96 -13.51 16.27
N GLY A 230 -2.99 -14.30 16.01
CA GLY A 230 -3.74 -14.96 17.08
C GLY A 230 -4.06 -16.41 16.80
N SER A 231 -4.94 -16.97 17.63
CA SER A 231 -5.23 -18.41 17.68
C SER A 231 -5.93 -18.94 16.43
N ASP A 232 -6.46 -18.09 15.56
CA ASP A 232 -7.06 -18.45 14.27
C ASP A 232 -5.98 -18.70 13.18
N TRP A 233 -4.69 -18.65 13.53
CA TRP A 233 -3.57 -19.16 12.74
C TRP A 233 -2.88 -20.37 13.41
N PRO A 234 -3.42 -21.59 13.22
CA PRO A 234 -2.91 -22.79 13.89
C PRO A 234 -1.44 -23.14 13.59
N GLY A 235 -0.97 -22.89 12.35
CA GLY A 235 0.40 -23.20 11.89
C GLY A 235 1.41 -22.06 12.00
N ALA A 236 1.14 -21.03 12.82
CA ALA A 236 1.95 -19.83 12.85
C ALA A 236 3.41 -20.09 13.26
N ALA A 237 3.67 -21.06 14.15
CA ALA A 237 5.03 -21.37 14.56
C ALA A 237 5.78 -22.06 13.41
N GLU A 238 5.18 -23.07 12.79
CA GLU A 238 5.74 -23.82 11.67
C GLU A 238 5.99 -22.93 10.44
N ASP A 239 5.07 -22.02 10.13
CA ASP A 239 5.23 -21.05 9.06
C ASP A 239 6.43 -20.11 9.35
N ARG A 240 6.63 -19.70 10.60
CA ARG A 240 7.79 -18.86 10.99
C ARG A 240 9.10 -19.63 10.83
N ASP A 241 9.14 -20.87 11.30
CA ASP A 241 10.32 -21.73 11.20
C ASP A 241 10.67 -22.01 9.73
N THR A 242 9.65 -22.16 8.89
CA THR A 242 9.83 -22.29 7.44
C THR A 242 10.35 -21.00 6.82
N CYS A 243 9.84 -19.84 7.22
CA CYS A 243 10.36 -18.54 6.77
C CYS A 243 11.81 -18.31 7.15
N LEU A 244 12.22 -18.75 8.34
CA LEU A 244 13.62 -18.76 8.76
C LEU A 244 14.47 -19.63 7.83
N ALA A 245 14.03 -20.86 7.55
CA ALA A 245 14.75 -21.79 6.68
C ALA A 245 14.88 -21.27 5.23
N LYS A 246 13.98 -20.40 4.79
CA LYS A 246 13.94 -19.79 3.45
C LYS A 246 14.60 -18.41 3.38
N ALA A 247 15.01 -17.85 4.52
CA ALA A 247 15.60 -16.52 4.57
C ALA A 247 16.85 -16.44 3.68
N PRO A 248 16.97 -15.43 2.81
CA PRO A 248 18.20 -15.24 2.06
C PRO A 248 19.36 -14.91 3.01
N PRO A 249 20.61 -15.07 2.54
CA PRO A 249 21.78 -14.65 3.31
C PRO A 249 21.66 -13.20 3.75
N HIS A 250 21.96 -12.94 5.02
CA HIS A 250 21.84 -11.63 5.64
C HIS A 250 22.97 -11.42 6.64
N PRO A 251 23.37 -10.15 6.87
CA PRO A 251 24.34 -9.83 7.91
C PRO A 251 23.77 -10.09 9.30
N ASP A 252 24.65 -10.46 10.24
CA ASP A 252 24.32 -10.58 11.66
C ASP A 252 24.18 -9.17 12.26
N LEU A 253 22.98 -8.61 12.17
CA LEU A 253 22.64 -7.30 12.72
C LEU A 253 22.04 -7.45 14.11
N VAL A 254 22.42 -6.55 15.02
CA VAL A 254 22.01 -6.56 16.41
C VAL A 254 20.84 -5.57 16.60
N PRO A 255 19.71 -6.01 17.19
CA PRO A 255 18.59 -5.13 17.46
C PRO A 255 18.98 -3.90 18.28
N GLY A 256 18.58 -2.72 17.80
CA GLY A 256 18.81 -1.44 18.48
C GLY A 256 20.13 -0.74 18.12
N GLU A 257 21.09 -1.46 17.52
CA GLU A 257 22.36 -0.89 17.07
C GLU A 257 22.20 -0.01 15.81
N GLU A 258 23.20 0.83 15.59
CA GLU A 258 23.28 1.76 14.47
C GLU A 258 24.38 1.38 13.49
N TYR A 259 24.10 1.54 12.20
CA TYR A 259 24.92 1.06 11.11
C TYR A 259 25.13 2.12 10.02
N ASP A 260 26.13 1.91 9.17
CA ASP A 260 26.33 2.70 7.96
C ASP A 260 25.24 2.38 6.92
N ARG A 261 24.83 3.40 6.17
CA ARG A 261 23.86 3.29 5.07
C ARG A 261 24.24 2.21 4.05
N SER A 262 25.54 1.97 3.85
CA SER A 262 26.06 1.02 2.86
C SER A 262 25.64 -0.43 3.12
N LEU A 263 25.24 -0.78 4.35
CA LEU A 263 24.75 -2.12 4.68
C LEU A 263 23.34 -2.40 4.17
N PHE A 264 22.59 -1.36 3.75
CA PHE A 264 21.20 -1.48 3.32
C PHE A 264 21.04 -1.05 1.84
N PRO A 265 21.65 -1.75 0.88
CA PRO A 265 21.56 -1.35 -0.53
C PRO A 265 20.10 -1.37 -1.02
N THR A 266 19.76 -0.40 -1.86
CA THR A 266 18.46 -0.33 -2.54
C THR A 266 18.57 -1.07 -3.86
N LEU A 267 17.88 -2.21 -3.97
CA LEU A 267 17.83 -2.99 -5.20
C LEU A 267 16.72 -2.48 -6.13
N PRO A 268 16.75 -2.79 -7.43
CA PRO A 268 15.59 -2.57 -8.28
C PRO A 268 14.38 -3.37 -7.76
N ALA A 269 13.18 -2.80 -7.88
CA ALA A 269 11.95 -3.55 -7.61
C ALA A 269 11.89 -4.77 -8.54
N SER A 270 11.63 -5.95 -7.97
CA SER A 270 11.71 -7.21 -8.73
C SER A 270 10.73 -8.26 -8.21
N PRO A 271 9.84 -8.79 -9.08
CA PRO A 271 9.33 -8.06 -10.24
C PRO A 271 8.78 -6.70 -9.77
N GLY A 272 9.05 -5.64 -10.53
CA GLY A 272 8.32 -4.39 -10.33
C GLY A 272 6.92 -4.48 -10.97
N TRP A 273 6.40 -3.34 -11.36
CA TRP A 273 5.09 -3.19 -12.01
C TRP A 273 5.25 -2.70 -13.45
N PRO A 274 4.26 -2.98 -14.32
CA PRO A 274 4.23 -2.40 -15.65
C PRO A 274 4.30 -0.87 -15.59
N SER A 275 5.15 -0.28 -16.43
CA SER A 275 5.18 1.17 -16.61
C SER A 275 3.96 1.64 -17.41
N THR A 276 3.52 2.88 -17.19
CA THR A 276 2.45 3.53 -17.99
C THR A 276 2.76 3.62 -19.49
N SER A 277 4.01 3.37 -19.89
CA SER A 277 4.49 3.37 -21.28
C SER A 277 4.50 1.97 -21.90
N ALA A 278 3.37 1.26 -21.83
CA ALA A 278 3.16 0.02 -22.58
C ALA A 278 1.88 0.14 -23.42
N ASN A 279 1.75 1.26 -24.15
CA ASN A 279 0.83 1.48 -25.27
C ASN A 279 1.34 2.73 -26.01
N ALA A 280 2.34 2.54 -26.88
CA ALA A 280 2.68 3.45 -27.95
C ALA A 280 2.75 2.64 -29.24
#